data_AF-A0AAX1WWX1-F1
#
_entry.id   AF-A0AAX1WWX1-F1
#
_cell.length_a   1.000
_cell.length_b   1.000
_cell.length_c   1.000
_cell.angle_alpha   90.00
_cell.angle_beta   90.00
_cell.angle_gamma   90.00
#
_symmetry.space_group_name_H-M   'P 1'
#
loop_
_entity.id
_entity.type
_entity.pdbx_description
1 polymer ?
#
loop_
_entity_poly.entity_id
_entity_poly.type
_entity_poly.pdbx_seq_one_letter_code
_entity_poly.pdbx_strand_id
1 'polypeptide(L)'
;MSSDCTATPVRFSCGSAAPLAVLPNGACDCHMHVYDSRYPAAAGARLLPPDASVSDYRALQRRIGTTRTVLVTPSTYGADNRSMLLGLEALGPQARGVAVLDGSEGEAELDRLHALGVRGVRLNLSLGVTGTAASILPLAHRIAPLGWHLQLLMPADLLVTLGPVLHRVPVPLVFDHFGRIAPDAIGQAPHTLLLDLLQSARAWIKLSGGYLVSTQRTVEDPALDALAASYLRCAPDRVLWGSDWPHATASAGVQPMPDDARQIDRLHDWMQQAGVPPRRVLVDNPQALYGFSPL
;
A
#
# COMPACT_ATOMS: atom_id res chain seq x y z
N MET A 1 2.89 -35.55 23.25
CA MET A 1 1.88 -35.64 22.18
C MET A 1 2.02 -34.38 21.36
N SER A 2 2.76 -34.46 20.25
CA SER A 2 3.00 -33.36 19.33
C SER A 2 1.67 -33.02 18.66
N SER A 3 1.08 -31.86 18.98
CA SER A 3 0.03 -31.31 18.14
C SER A 3 0.68 -30.93 16.81
N ASP A 4 0.58 -31.84 15.85
CA ASP A 4 0.92 -31.61 14.46
C ASP A 4 -0.09 -30.59 13.92
N CYS A 5 0.16 -29.31 14.23
CA CYS A 5 -0.62 -28.18 13.74
C CYS A 5 -0.22 -28.04 12.26
N THR A 6 -0.90 -28.77 11.38
CA THR A 6 -0.72 -28.65 9.94
C THR A 6 -1.04 -27.20 9.56
N ALA A 7 0.02 -26.44 9.30
CA ALA A 7 -0.09 -25.03 8.98
C ALA A 7 -0.98 -24.86 7.75
N THR A 8 -2.07 -24.10 7.90
CA THR A 8 -3.09 -23.97 6.85
C THR A 8 -2.57 -23.09 5.72
N PRO A 9 -2.58 -23.56 4.46
CA PRO A 9 -2.22 -22.73 3.32
C PRO A 9 -3.11 -21.49 3.24
N VAL A 10 -2.49 -20.33 2.99
CA VAL A 10 -3.20 -19.06 2.75
C VAL A 10 -3.15 -18.76 1.26
N ARG A 11 -4.30 -18.43 0.64
CA ARG A 11 -4.32 -18.08 -0.80
C ARG A 11 -3.51 -16.81 -1.05
N PHE A 12 -2.80 -16.81 -2.18
CA PHE A 12 -1.95 -15.70 -2.61
C PHE A 12 -0.86 -15.34 -1.62
N SER A 13 -0.27 -16.35 -0.99
CA SER A 13 0.93 -16.22 -0.17
C SER A 13 1.64 -17.57 -0.24
N CYS A 14 2.94 -17.60 -0.52
CA CYS A 14 3.69 -18.86 -0.41
C CYS A 14 4.07 -19.11 1.06
N GLY A 15 4.56 -20.33 1.32
CA GLY A 15 4.82 -20.79 2.69
C GLY A 15 3.55 -21.01 3.51
N SER A 16 3.73 -21.54 4.71
CA SER A 16 2.65 -21.82 5.66
C SER A 16 2.96 -21.38 7.09
N ALA A 17 4.22 -21.08 7.40
CA ALA A 17 4.64 -20.64 8.73
C ALA A 17 4.04 -19.28 9.10
N ALA A 18 3.75 -19.06 10.37
CA ALA A 18 3.51 -17.72 10.90
C ALA A 18 4.82 -16.91 10.93
N PRO A 19 4.77 -15.57 10.90
CA PRO A 19 5.96 -14.76 11.12
C PRO A 19 6.56 -15.04 12.51
N LEU A 20 7.88 -14.91 12.62
CA LEU A 20 8.58 -14.97 13.90
C LEU A 20 8.28 -13.70 14.72
N ALA A 21 8.15 -12.56 14.05
CA ALA A 21 7.82 -11.30 14.70
C ALA A 21 6.34 -11.24 15.11
N VAL A 22 6.09 -10.87 16.37
CA VAL A 22 4.74 -10.61 16.88
C VAL A 22 4.39 -9.14 16.66
N LEU A 23 3.30 -8.89 15.93
CA LEU A 23 2.84 -7.52 15.67
C LEU A 23 2.10 -6.93 16.88
N PRO A 24 2.19 -5.60 17.09
CA PRO A 24 1.42 -4.92 18.12
C PRO A 24 -0.08 -5.00 17.83
N ASN A 25 -0.91 -4.97 18.88
CA ASN A 25 -2.36 -4.81 18.71
C ASN A 25 -2.66 -3.55 17.88
N GLY A 26 -3.64 -3.64 16.99
CA GLY A 26 -3.98 -2.58 16.03
C GLY A 26 -3.03 -2.44 14.85
N ALA A 27 -2.10 -3.38 14.64
CA ALA A 27 -1.23 -3.38 13.45
C ALA A 27 -2.05 -3.32 12.16
N CYS A 28 -1.63 -2.45 11.25
CA CYS A 28 -2.34 -2.14 10.01
C CYS A 28 -1.54 -2.60 8.79
N ASP A 29 -2.21 -3.35 7.92
CA ASP A 29 -1.78 -3.54 6.54
C ASP A 29 -2.30 -2.37 5.69
N CYS A 30 -1.43 -1.45 5.31
CA CYS A 30 -1.84 -0.22 4.62
C CYS A 30 -1.94 -0.36 3.10
N HIS A 31 -1.81 -1.57 2.54
CA HIS A 31 -1.93 -1.77 1.10
C HIS A 31 -2.33 -3.20 0.77
N MET A 32 -3.60 -3.40 0.44
CA MET A 32 -4.08 -4.64 -0.18
C MET A 32 -5.21 -4.34 -1.18
N HIS A 33 -5.55 -5.34 -1.98
CA HIS A 33 -6.60 -5.30 -2.97
C HIS A 33 -7.57 -6.46 -2.77
N VAL A 34 -8.80 -6.29 -3.24
CA VAL A 34 -9.75 -7.40 -3.44
C VAL A 34 -10.09 -7.51 -4.91
N TYR A 35 -10.31 -8.73 -5.37
CA TYR A 35 -10.65 -9.03 -6.76
C TYR A 35 -11.90 -9.90 -6.80
N ASP A 36 -12.82 -9.51 -7.66
CA ASP A 36 -14.13 -10.09 -7.84
C ASP A 36 -14.57 -9.96 -9.30
N SER A 37 -14.68 -11.09 -9.97
CA SER A 37 -15.05 -11.23 -11.37
C SER A 37 -16.47 -10.77 -11.71
N ARG A 38 -17.32 -10.48 -10.70
CA ARG A 38 -18.63 -9.86 -10.90
C ARG A 38 -18.53 -8.41 -11.38
N TYR A 39 -17.40 -7.75 -11.14
CA TYR A 39 -17.13 -6.40 -11.63
C TYR A 39 -16.27 -6.47 -12.90
N PRO A 40 -16.64 -5.76 -13.98
CA PRO A 40 -15.90 -5.80 -15.22
C PRO A 40 -14.53 -5.12 -15.05
N ALA A 41 -13.51 -5.68 -15.69
CA ALA A 41 -12.24 -4.99 -15.83
C ALA A 41 -12.42 -3.74 -16.70
N ALA A 42 -11.73 -2.65 -16.34
CA ALA A 42 -11.69 -1.43 -17.13
C ALA A 42 -11.01 -1.68 -18.49
N ALA A 43 -11.43 -0.92 -19.50
CA ALA A 43 -10.78 -0.92 -20.79
C ALA A 43 -9.29 -0.59 -20.65
N GLY A 44 -8.42 -1.42 -21.23
CA GLY A 44 -6.96 -1.25 -21.12
C GLY A 44 -6.34 -1.80 -19.83
N ALA A 45 -7.10 -2.47 -18.97
CA ALA A 45 -6.54 -3.19 -17.81
C ALA A 45 -5.46 -4.18 -18.24
N ARG A 46 -4.27 -4.07 -17.62
CA ARG A 46 -3.09 -4.91 -17.96
C ARG A 46 -2.93 -6.14 -17.08
N LEU A 47 -3.50 -6.11 -15.87
CA LEU A 47 -3.43 -7.18 -14.89
C LEU A 47 -4.83 -7.71 -14.61
N LEU A 48 -4.99 -9.02 -14.75
CA LEU A 48 -6.25 -9.74 -14.55
C LEU A 48 -6.00 -10.92 -13.59
N PRO A 49 -5.63 -10.68 -12.32
CA PRO A 49 -5.47 -11.75 -11.35
C PRO A 49 -6.83 -12.42 -11.07
N PRO A 50 -6.82 -13.66 -10.54
CA PRO A 50 -8.04 -14.36 -10.17
C PRO A 50 -8.73 -13.70 -8.96
N ASP A 51 -9.97 -14.14 -8.69
CA ASP A 51 -10.75 -13.66 -7.56
C ASP A 51 -10.03 -13.90 -6.22
N ALA A 52 -9.96 -12.82 -5.44
CA ALA A 52 -9.30 -12.71 -4.15
C ALA A 52 -10.24 -11.99 -3.19
N SER A 53 -10.92 -12.77 -2.35
CA SER A 53 -12.01 -12.30 -1.52
C SER A 53 -11.54 -11.76 -0.16
N VAL A 54 -12.39 -11.00 0.52
CA VAL A 54 -12.16 -10.63 1.94
C VAL A 54 -11.99 -11.86 2.84
N SER A 55 -12.68 -12.97 2.54
CA SER A 55 -12.52 -14.21 3.31
C SER A 55 -11.12 -14.79 3.16
N ASP A 56 -10.57 -14.77 1.94
CA ASP A 56 -9.19 -15.19 1.68
C ASP A 56 -8.20 -14.28 2.43
N TYR A 57 -8.42 -12.95 2.36
CA TYR A 57 -7.58 -12.00 3.09
C TYR A 57 -7.64 -12.18 4.61
N ARG A 58 -8.81 -12.47 5.19
CA ARG A 58 -8.93 -12.75 6.63
C ARG A 58 -8.08 -13.94 7.07
N ALA A 59 -7.85 -14.92 6.19
CA ALA A 59 -6.92 -16.01 6.48
C ALA A 59 -5.48 -15.50 6.56
N LEU A 60 -5.07 -14.62 5.63
CA LEU A 60 -3.78 -13.94 5.72
C LEU A 60 -3.68 -13.09 6.98
N GLN A 61 -4.68 -12.27 7.25
CA GLN A 61 -4.72 -11.34 8.38
C GLN A 61 -4.49 -12.07 9.72
N ARG A 62 -5.11 -13.25 9.90
CA ARG A 62 -4.87 -14.13 11.05
C ARG A 62 -3.44 -14.68 11.08
N ARG A 63 -2.88 -15.07 9.92
CA ARG A 63 -1.50 -15.58 9.82
C ARG A 63 -0.48 -14.51 10.19
N ILE A 64 -0.63 -13.27 9.72
CA ILE A 64 0.35 -12.18 9.92
C ILE A 64 0.11 -11.34 11.18
N GLY A 65 -1.07 -11.46 11.80
CA GLY A 65 -1.40 -10.78 13.06
C GLY A 65 -1.82 -9.31 12.92
N THR A 66 -2.17 -8.84 11.72
CA THR A 66 -2.77 -7.51 11.55
C THR A 66 -4.23 -7.50 11.98
N THR A 67 -4.77 -6.33 12.29
CA THR A 67 -6.18 -6.16 12.69
C THR A 67 -6.86 -5.00 11.97
N ARG A 68 -6.06 -4.05 11.46
CA ARG A 68 -6.50 -2.97 10.57
C ARG A 68 -6.02 -3.22 9.15
N THR A 69 -6.74 -2.68 8.18
CA THR A 69 -6.36 -2.80 6.77
C THR A 69 -6.80 -1.61 5.93
N VAL A 70 -6.10 -1.36 4.83
CA VAL A 70 -6.44 -0.34 3.84
C VAL A 70 -6.61 -1.00 2.48
N LEU A 71 -7.85 -0.97 1.97
CA LEU A 71 -8.21 -1.47 0.66
C LEU A 71 -7.97 -0.38 -0.38
N VAL A 72 -7.20 -0.72 -1.40
CA VAL A 72 -6.90 0.17 -2.51
C VAL A 72 -7.64 -0.34 -3.73
N THR A 73 -8.41 0.49 -4.44
CA THR A 73 -9.03 0.08 -5.71
C THR A 73 -7.94 -0.31 -6.71
N PRO A 74 -7.91 -1.58 -7.17
CA PRO A 74 -6.89 -2.00 -8.13
C PRO A 74 -7.15 -1.39 -9.51
N SER A 75 -6.06 -1.12 -10.25
CA SER A 75 -6.15 -0.54 -11.60
C SER A 75 -6.97 -1.38 -12.58
N THR A 76 -7.16 -2.67 -12.28
CA THR A 76 -8.03 -3.59 -13.03
C THR A 76 -9.45 -3.05 -13.17
N TYR A 77 -10.00 -2.34 -12.18
CA TYR A 77 -11.38 -1.83 -12.20
C TYR A 77 -11.48 -0.36 -12.63
N GLY A 78 -10.36 0.30 -12.93
CA GLY A 78 -10.38 1.73 -13.23
C GLY A 78 -10.95 2.55 -12.06
N ALA A 79 -11.94 3.39 -12.34
CA ALA A 79 -12.66 4.18 -11.33
C ALA A 79 -13.89 3.45 -10.73
N ASP A 80 -14.13 2.18 -11.08
CA ASP A 80 -15.17 1.38 -10.43
C ASP A 80 -14.71 0.92 -9.04
N ASN A 81 -15.12 1.68 -8.02
CA ASN A 81 -14.77 1.44 -6.63
C ASN A 81 -15.64 0.39 -5.94
N ARG A 82 -16.63 -0.22 -6.61
CA ARG A 82 -17.65 -1.06 -5.96
C ARG A 82 -17.07 -2.29 -5.26
N SER A 83 -16.08 -2.95 -5.88
CA SER A 83 -15.39 -4.10 -5.28
C SER A 83 -14.68 -3.71 -3.96
N MET A 84 -13.98 -2.58 -3.97
CA MET A 84 -13.32 -2.03 -2.77
C MET A 84 -14.35 -1.66 -1.69
N LEU A 85 -15.45 -1.00 -2.06
CA LEU A 85 -16.50 -0.61 -1.12
C LEU A 85 -17.20 -1.81 -0.47
N LEU A 86 -17.51 -2.87 -1.23
CA LEU A 86 -18.01 -4.13 -0.67
C LEU A 86 -16.99 -4.76 0.30
N GLY A 87 -15.70 -4.65 -0.03
CA GLY A 87 -14.63 -5.09 0.85
C GLY A 87 -14.61 -4.34 2.18
N LEU A 88 -14.79 -3.02 2.17
CA LEU A 88 -14.89 -2.19 3.38
C LEU A 88 -16.08 -2.61 4.25
N GLU A 89 -17.26 -2.81 3.65
CA GLU A 89 -18.45 -3.27 4.36
C GLU A 89 -18.19 -4.61 5.08
N ALA A 90 -17.58 -5.58 4.38
CA ALA A 90 -17.29 -6.89 4.93
C ALA A 90 -16.20 -6.86 6.03
N LEU A 91 -15.24 -5.93 5.98
CA LEU A 91 -14.17 -5.81 6.98
C LEU A 91 -14.56 -4.92 8.17
N GLY A 92 -15.56 -4.06 8.00
CA GLY A 92 -16.11 -3.23 9.07
C GLY A 92 -15.19 -2.08 9.49
N PRO A 93 -15.29 -1.59 10.75
CA PRO A 93 -14.71 -0.31 11.16
C PRO A 93 -13.18 -0.27 11.18
N GLN A 94 -12.53 -1.43 11.11
CA GLN A 94 -11.07 -1.58 11.06
C GLN A 94 -10.50 -1.50 9.64
N ALA A 95 -11.35 -1.23 8.63
CA ALA A 95 -10.91 -0.99 7.26
C ALA A 95 -11.04 0.49 6.85
N ARG A 96 -10.15 0.91 5.94
CA ARG A 96 -10.23 2.19 5.23
C ARG A 96 -10.00 1.99 3.74
N GLY A 97 -10.52 2.89 2.92
CA GLY A 97 -10.44 2.80 1.47
C GLY A 97 -9.53 3.85 0.84
N VAL A 98 -8.90 3.49 -0.27
CA VAL A 98 -8.29 4.43 -1.22
C VAL A 98 -8.95 4.20 -2.58
N ALA A 99 -9.76 5.16 -2.99
CA ALA A 99 -10.55 5.09 -4.21
C ALA A 99 -9.73 5.47 -5.46
N VAL A 100 -10.26 5.22 -6.64
CA VAL A 100 -9.81 5.84 -7.89
C VAL A 100 -10.97 6.67 -8.42
N LEU A 101 -10.70 7.92 -8.77
CA LEU A 101 -11.70 8.84 -9.29
C LEU A 101 -11.41 9.17 -10.75
N ASP A 102 -12.45 9.27 -11.57
CA ASP A 102 -12.33 9.71 -12.98
C ASP A 102 -12.64 11.20 -13.18
N GLY A 103 -13.16 11.86 -12.13
CA GLY A 103 -13.49 13.28 -12.16
C GLY A 103 -14.97 13.57 -12.39
N SER A 104 -15.80 12.56 -12.66
CA SER A 104 -17.25 12.73 -12.85
C SER A 104 -18.04 12.83 -11.53
N GLU A 105 -17.43 12.45 -10.41
CA GLU A 105 -18.13 12.35 -9.12
C GLU A 105 -18.47 13.74 -8.55
N GLY A 106 -19.72 13.95 -8.11
CA GLY A 106 -20.11 15.18 -7.41
C GLY A 106 -19.67 15.19 -5.94
N GLU A 107 -19.82 16.33 -5.27
CA GLU A 107 -19.51 16.47 -3.83
C GLU A 107 -20.24 15.44 -2.97
N ALA A 108 -21.53 15.21 -3.22
CA ALA A 108 -22.33 14.23 -2.49
C ALA A 108 -21.80 12.79 -2.61
N GLU A 109 -21.19 12.43 -3.75
CA GLU A 109 -20.57 11.11 -3.90
C GLU A 109 -19.25 11.04 -3.13
N LEU A 110 -18.46 12.12 -3.10
CA LEU A 110 -17.25 12.18 -2.28
C LEU A 110 -17.56 12.06 -0.78
N ASP A 111 -18.61 12.74 -0.32
CA ASP A 111 -19.09 12.64 1.06
C ASP A 111 -19.58 11.22 1.39
N ARG A 112 -20.30 10.59 0.45
CA ARG A 112 -20.70 9.19 0.58
C ARG A 112 -19.49 8.26 0.69
N LEU A 113 -18.49 8.42 -0.18
CA LEU A 113 -17.24 7.65 -0.10
C LEU A 113 -16.53 7.88 1.23
N HIS A 114 -16.50 9.11 1.74
CA HIS A 114 -15.93 9.43 3.04
C HIS A 114 -16.66 8.70 4.18
N ALA A 115 -18.00 8.75 4.18
CA ALA A 115 -18.83 8.07 5.16
C ALA A 115 -18.65 6.54 5.14
N LEU A 116 -18.39 5.96 3.95
CA LEU A 116 -18.08 4.54 3.77
C LEU A 116 -16.63 4.17 4.18
N GLY A 117 -15.81 5.13 4.59
CA GLY A 117 -14.46 4.88 5.11
C GLY A 117 -13.32 5.16 4.12
N VAL A 118 -13.59 5.75 2.96
CA VAL A 118 -12.52 6.20 2.04
C VAL A 118 -11.78 7.39 2.64
N ARG A 119 -10.44 7.38 2.52
CA ARG A 119 -9.54 8.41 3.09
C ARG A 119 -8.47 8.90 2.11
N GLY A 120 -8.53 8.46 0.86
CA GLY A 120 -7.57 8.85 -0.15
C GLY A 120 -8.00 8.47 -1.55
N VAL A 121 -7.26 9.00 -2.52
CA VAL A 121 -7.39 8.65 -3.94
C VAL A 121 -6.06 8.15 -4.45
N ARG A 122 -6.10 7.14 -5.32
CA ARG A 122 -4.91 6.60 -5.99
C ARG A 122 -4.81 7.06 -7.43
N LEU A 123 -3.59 7.40 -7.82
CA LEU A 123 -3.17 7.62 -9.19
C LEU A 123 -2.05 6.63 -9.55
N ASN A 124 -2.31 5.73 -10.49
CA ASN A 124 -1.31 4.77 -10.97
C ASN A 124 -0.79 5.18 -12.36
N LEU A 125 0.32 5.91 -12.34
CA LEU A 125 0.99 6.42 -13.54
C LEU A 125 1.91 5.38 -14.20
N SER A 126 2.13 4.22 -13.59
CA SER A 126 2.96 3.14 -14.16
C SER A 126 2.19 2.29 -15.18
N LEU A 127 0.90 2.02 -14.94
CA LEU A 127 0.09 1.20 -15.83
C LEU A 127 -0.75 2.02 -16.81
N GLY A 128 -0.97 3.32 -16.54
CA GLY A 128 -1.65 4.24 -17.43
C GLY A 128 -3.13 3.92 -17.66
N VAL A 129 -3.76 3.16 -16.75
CA VAL A 129 -5.18 2.79 -16.86
C VAL A 129 -6.08 3.92 -16.34
N THR A 130 -5.64 4.66 -15.31
CA THR A 130 -6.40 5.77 -14.73
C THR A 130 -5.54 6.99 -14.46
N GLY A 131 -5.96 8.13 -15.02
CA GLY A 131 -5.34 9.43 -14.82
C GLY A 131 -3.97 9.60 -15.50
N THR A 132 -3.46 10.83 -15.45
CA THR A 132 -2.14 11.20 -15.94
C THR A 132 -1.43 12.09 -14.93
N ALA A 133 -0.16 12.43 -15.14
CA ALA A 133 0.55 13.38 -14.29
C ALA A 133 -0.18 14.74 -14.20
N ALA A 134 -0.90 15.16 -15.25
CA ALA A 134 -1.71 16.37 -15.24
C ALA A 134 -2.91 16.30 -14.28
N SER A 135 -3.33 15.10 -13.87
CA SER A 135 -4.43 14.89 -12.92
C SER A 135 -4.04 15.13 -11.46
N ILE A 136 -2.74 15.22 -11.13
CA ILE A 136 -2.26 15.32 -9.73
C ILE A 136 -2.87 16.53 -9.01
N LEU A 137 -2.65 17.74 -9.52
CA LEU A 137 -3.13 18.95 -8.85
C LEU A 137 -4.66 19.09 -8.86
N PRO A 138 -5.38 18.82 -9.96
CA PRO A 138 -6.85 18.84 -9.96
C PRO A 138 -7.46 17.88 -8.94
N LEU A 139 -7.00 16.62 -8.89
CA LEU A 139 -7.50 15.65 -7.92
C LEU A 139 -7.15 16.06 -6.48
N ALA A 140 -5.92 16.53 -6.25
CA ALA A 140 -5.50 16.95 -4.93
C ALA A 140 -6.35 18.12 -4.38
N HIS A 141 -6.64 19.14 -5.19
CA HIS A 141 -7.52 20.24 -4.77
C HIS A 141 -8.92 19.74 -4.44
N ARG A 142 -9.44 18.81 -5.23
CA ARG A 142 -10.79 18.26 -5.05
C ARG A 142 -10.94 17.47 -3.75
N ILE A 143 -9.90 16.75 -3.34
CA ILE A 143 -9.94 15.92 -2.12
C ILE A 143 -9.43 16.64 -0.87
N ALA A 144 -8.82 17.82 -1.01
CA ALA A 144 -8.29 18.58 0.12
C ALA A 144 -9.35 18.92 1.20
N PRO A 145 -10.59 19.35 0.86
CA PRO A 145 -11.62 19.63 1.87
C PRO A 145 -12.02 18.41 2.72
N LEU A 146 -11.80 17.19 2.22
CA LEU A 146 -12.13 15.95 2.90
C LEU A 146 -11.04 15.50 3.89
N GLY A 147 -9.89 16.19 3.92
CA GLY A 147 -8.70 15.77 4.66
C GLY A 147 -8.06 14.48 4.12
N TRP A 148 -8.29 14.15 2.85
CA TRP A 148 -7.79 12.94 2.22
C TRP A 148 -6.35 13.09 1.72
N HIS A 149 -5.70 11.96 1.43
CA HIS A 149 -4.37 11.93 0.80
C HIS A 149 -4.41 11.51 -0.68
N LEU A 150 -3.35 11.85 -1.41
CA LEU A 150 -3.13 11.36 -2.77
C LEU A 150 -2.05 10.28 -2.76
N GLN A 151 -2.45 9.04 -3.07
CA GLN A 151 -1.56 7.89 -3.20
C GLN A 151 -1.05 7.76 -4.64
N LEU A 152 0.26 7.66 -4.80
CA LEU A 152 0.94 7.69 -6.09
C LEU A 152 1.76 6.41 -6.32
N LEU A 153 1.58 5.83 -7.49
CA LEU A 153 2.47 4.83 -8.06
C LEU A 153 2.99 5.35 -9.40
N MET A 154 4.30 5.53 -9.53
CA MET A 154 4.92 6.03 -10.76
C MET A 154 6.35 5.51 -10.95
N PRO A 155 6.86 5.51 -12.19
CA PRO A 155 8.28 5.31 -12.48
C PRO A 155 9.19 6.38 -11.83
N ALA A 156 10.44 6.02 -11.53
CA ALA A 156 11.38 6.89 -10.81
C ALA A 156 11.84 8.13 -11.62
N ASP A 157 11.93 8.02 -12.95
CA ASP A 157 12.22 9.12 -13.87
C ASP A 157 11.07 10.16 -13.90
N LEU A 158 9.83 9.68 -13.90
CA LEU A 158 8.65 10.54 -13.81
C LEU A 158 8.57 11.22 -12.44
N LEU A 159 8.93 10.53 -11.37
CA LEU A 159 9.02 11.10 -10.03
C LEU A 159 9.95 12.32 -9.98
N VAL A 160 11.16 12.21 -10.54
CA VAL A 160 12.11 13.34 -10.62
C VAL A 160 11.52 14.50 -11.41
N THR A 161 10.93 14.20 -12.56
CA THR A 161 10.29 15.21 -13.43
C THR A 161 9.17 15.97 -12.69
N LEU A 162 8.43 15.29 -11.82
CA LEU A 162 7.32 15.87 -11.08
C LEU A 162 7.70 16.53 -9.76
N GLY A 163 8.98 16.51 -9.34
CA GLY A 163 9.45 17.10 -8.08
C GLY A 163 8.87 18.49 -7.76
N PRO A 164 8.91 19.47 -8.69
CA PRO A 164 8.31 20.79 -8.47
C PRO A 164 6.79 20.78 -8.27
N VAL A 165 6.08 19.85 -8.92
CA VAL A 165 4.62 19.69 -8.77
C VAL A 165 4.29 19.05 -7.42
N LEU A 166 5.03 18.01 -7.03
CA LEU A 166 4.81 17.25 -5.78
C LEU A 166 4.96 18.14 -4.54
N HIS A 167 5.88 19.11 -4.57
CA HIS A 167 6.04 20.11 -3.51
C HIS A 167 4.87 21.08 -3.35
N ARG A 168 4.00 21.19 -4.35
CA ARG A 168 2.87 22.13 -4.38
C ARG A 168 1.53 21.44 -4.12
N VAL A 169 1.51 20.12 -3.97
CA VAL A 169 0.29 19.37 -3.72
C VAL A 169 -0.32 19.80 -2.37
N PRO A 170 -1.61 20.19 -2.32
CA PRO A 170 -2.26 20.72 -1.12
C PRO A 170 -2.71 19.64 -0.11
N VAL A 171 -2.34 18.38 -0.35
CA VAL A 171 -2.71 17.22 0.49
C VAL A 171 -1.50 16.35 0.75
N PRO A 172 -1.51 15.51 1.81
CA PRO A 172 -0.46 14.53 2.01
C PRO A 172 -0.31 13.61 0.79
N LEU A 173 0.93 13.32 0.42
CA LEU A 173 1.28 12.34 -0.59
C LEU A 173 1.55 10.98 0.06
N VAL A 174 1.25 9.89 -0.63
CA VAL A 174 1.65 8.54 -0.21
C VAL A 174 2.29 7.82 -1.39
N PHE A 175 3.55 7.44 -1.26
CA PHE A 175 4.27 6.73 -2.31
C PHE A 175 4.19 5.21 -2.09
N ASP A 176 3.70 4.51 -3.11
CA ASP A 176 3.55 3.07 -3.11
C ASP A 176 4.91 2.34 -3.34
N HIS A 177 5.05 1.18 -2.71
CA HIS A 177 6.12 0.19 -2.95
C HIS A 177 7.54 0.74 -2.99
N PHE A 178 8.02 1.27 -1.86
CA PHE A 178 9.36 1.89 -1.74
C PHE A 178 9.57 3.06 -2.72
N GLY A 179 8.47 3.64 -3.23
CA GLY A 179 8.49 4.71 -4.24
C GLY A 179 9.00 4.22 -5.60
N ARG A 180 8.97 2.91 -5.85
CA ARG A 180 9.56 2.25 -7.03
C ARG A 180 11.07 2.50 -7.19
N ILE A 181 11.77 2.77 -6.09
CA ILE A 181 13.22 2.90 -6.06
C ILE A 181 13.85 1.51 -5.95
N ALA A 182 14.70 1.16 -6.92
CA ALA A 182 15.52 -0.05 -6.84
C ALA A 182 16.66 0.15 -5.83
N PRO A 183 17.14 -0.91 -5.13
CA PRO A 183 18.23 -0.79 -4.16
C PRO A 183 19.53 -0.15 -4.69
N ASP A 184 19.87 -0.37 -5.96
CA ASP A 184 21.04 0.25 -6.60
C ASP A 184 20.85 1.74 -6.95
N ALA A 185 19.63 2.26 -6.80
CA ALA A 185 19.28 3.67 -6.96
C ALA A 185 19.29 4.47 -5.65
N ILE A 186 19.70 3.85 -4.54
CA ILE A 186 19.93 4.58 -3.28
C ILE A 186 20.93 5.73 -3.53
N GLY A 187 20.58 6.91 -3.02
CA GLY A 187 21.38 8.14 -3.15
C GLY A 187 21.22 8.87 -4.49
N GLN A 188 20.53 8.29 -5.47
CA GLN A 188 20.24 8.98 -6.73
C GLN A 188 19.12 10.01 -6.56
N ALA A 189 18.90 10.85 -7.59
CA ALA A 189 17.90 11.92 -7.59
C ALA A 189 16.48 11.49 -7.12
N PRO A 190 15.88 10.38 -7.62
CA PRO A 190 14.53 10.00 -7.20
C PRO A 190 14.47 9.59 -5.72
N HIS A 191 15.48 8.87 -5.21
CA HIS A 191 15.56 8.52 -3.79
C HIS A 191 15.70 9.77 -2.91
N THR A 192 16.59 10.70 -3.29
CA THR A 192 16.83 11.95 -2.56
C THR A 192 15.57 12.82 -2.49
N LEU A 193 14.81 12.91 -3.59
CA LEU A 193 13.53 13.62 -3.63
C LEU A 193 12.49 13.01 -2.67
N LEU A 194 12.41 11.67 -2.58
CA LEU A 194 11.52 11.03 -1.60
C LEU A 194 11.93 11.37 -0.16
N LEU A 195 13.22 11.30 0.16
CA LEU A 195 13.69 11.65 1.50
C LEU A 195 13.33 13.10 1.87
N ASP A 196 13.51 14.04 0.95
CA ASP A 196 13.14 15.44 1.14
C ASP A 196 11.62 15.64 1.36
N LEU A 197 10.79 14.98 0.55
CA LEU A 197 9.33 15.02 0.72
C LEU A 197 8.86 14.39 2.04
N LEU A 198 9.57 13.36 2.53
CA LEU A 198 9.30 12.74 3.83
C LEU A 198 9.73 13.67 4.98
N GLN A 199 10.93 14.26 4.93
CA GLN A 199 11.46 15.17 5.95
C GLN A 199 10.63 16.45 6.09
N SER A 200 10.10 16.95 4.97
CA SER A 200 9.19 18.10 4.96
C SER A 200 7.76 17.76 5.40
N ALA A 201 7.51 16.53 5.87
CA ALA A 201 6.21 16.01 6.30
C ALA A 201 5.11 16.08 5.23
N ARG A 202 5.48 16.25 3.95
CA ARG A 202 4.54 16.31 2.82
C ARG A 202 4.11 14.93 2.36
N ALA A 203 4.95 13.94 2.56
CA ALA A 203 4.74 12.60 2.06
C ALA A 203 4.81 11.52 3.14
N TRP A 204 4.27 10.36 2.78
CA TRP A 204 4.42 9.08 3.42
C TRP A 204 5.01 8.09 2.42
N ILE A 205 5.70 7.06 2.92
CA ILE A 205 6.24 5.98 2.10
C ILE A 205 5.73 4.64 2.61
N LYS A 206 5.26 3.77 1.70
CA LYS A 206 4.89 2.40 2.04
C LYS A 206 6.08 1.47 1.77
N LEU A 207 6.54 0.78 2.80
CA LEU A 207 7.45 -0.37 2.68
C LEU A 207 6.64 -1.62 2.28
N SER A 208 6.03 -1.57 1.09
CA SER A 208 5.21 -2.64 0.53
C SER A 208 5.84 -3.23 -0.72
N GLY A 209 5.54 -4.48 -1.05
CA GLY A 209 5.95 -5.10 -2.32
C GLY A 209 7.46 -5.01 -2.60
N GLY A 210 8.32 -5.32 -1.61
CA GLY A 210 9.78 -5.26 -1.78
C GLY A 210 10.29 -6.10 -2.97
N TYR A 211 9.62 -7.22 -3.25
CA TYR A 211 9.86 -8.06 -4.43
C TYR A 211 9.63 -7.34 -5.78
N LEU A 212 8.93 -6.20 -5.80
CA LEU A 212 8.69 -5.40 -7.00
C LEU A 212 9.87 -4.48 -7.36
N VAL A 213 10.72 -4.15 -6.39
CA VAL A 213 11.87 -3.26 -6.55
C VAL A 213 13.20 -4.01 -6.38
N SER A 214 13.17 -5.20 -5.78
CA SER A 214 14.28 -6.14 -5.74
C SER A 214 14.61 -6.64 -7.16
N THR A 215 15.90 -6.63 -7.51
CA THR A 215 16.40 -7.25 -8.75
C THR A 215 16.29 -8.77 -8.72
N GLN A 216 16.26 -9.36 -7.52
CA GLN A 216 16.08 -10.79 -7.27
C GLN A 216 14.60 -11.21 -7.21
N ARG A 217 13.66 -10.25 -7.30
CA ARG A 217 12.21 -10.47 -7.23
C ARG A 217 11.76 -11.22 -5.96
N THR A 218 12.42 -10.95 -4.84
CA THR A 218 12.15 -11.59 -3.55
C THR A 218 12.17 -10.56 -2.43
N VAL A 219 11.46 -10.87 -1.34
CA VAL A 219 11.42 -10.07 -0.11
C VAL A 219 12.67 -10.30 0.75
N GLU A 220 13.38 -11.39 0.50
CA GLU A 220 14.62 -11.79 1.18
C GLU A 220 15.86 -11.08 0.63
N ASP A 221 15.73 -10.23 -0.38
CA ASP A 221 16.87 -9.53 -0.98
C ASP A 221 17.53 -8.62 0.07
N PRO A 222 18.80 -8.88 0.47
CA PRO A 222 19.48 -8.06 1.47
C PRO A 222 19.69 -6.62 1.00
N ALA A 223 19.68 -6.35 -0.31
CA ALA A 223 19.80 -5.00 -0.83
C ALA A 223 18.62 -4.10 -0.41
N LEU A 224 17.46 -4.69 -0.07
CA LEU A 224 16.33 -3.96 0.48
C LEU A 224 16.63 -3.36 1.87
N ASP A 225 17.58 -3.91 2.64
CA ASP A 225 17.90 -3.46 4.00
C ASP A 225 18.31 -1.99 4.03
N ALA A 226 19.25 -1.62 3.16
CA ALA A 226 19.76 -0.26 3.10
C ALA A 226 18.68 0.74 2.67
N LEU A 227 17.79 0.33 1.75
CA LEU A 227 16.69 1.16 1.25
C LEU A 227 15.58 1.33 2.30
N ALA A 228 15.14 0.25 2.94
CA ALA A 228 14.15 0.33 4.02
C ALA A 228 14.65 1.21 5.17
N ALA A 229 15.91 0.99 5.56
CA ALA A 229 16.51 1.72 6.66
C ALA A 229 16.78 3.19 6.34
N SER A 230 16.97 3.57 5.07
CA SER A 230 17.08 4.98 4.68
C SER A 230 15.78 5.73 4.99
N TYR A 231 14.63 5.17 4.63
CA TYR A 231 13.32 5.76 4.91
C TYR A 231 13.01 5.79 6.42
N LEU A 232 13.24 4.67 7.12
CA LEU A 232 12.98 4.54 8.55
C LEU A 232 13.80 5.51 9.40
N ARG A 233 15.08 5.73 9.07
CA ARG A 233 15.93 6.69 9.78
C ARG A 233 15.61 8.15 9.41
N CYS A 234 15.20 8.37 8.17
CA CYS A 234 14.95 9.72 7.64
C CYS A 234 13.69 10.36 8.25
N ALA A 235 12.58 9.61 8.30
CA ALA A 235 11.29 10.11 8.78
C ALA A 235 10.46 8.95 9.36
N PRO A 236 10.81 8.40 10.54
CA PRO A 236 10.15 7.22 11.11
C PRO A 236 8.63 7.41 11.33
N ASP A 237 8.18 8.65 11.50
CA ASP A 237 6.79 9.05 11.62
C ASP A 237 6.06 9.25 10.28
N ARG A 238 6.72 8.94 9.16
CA ARG A 238 6.16 8.99 7.79
C ARG A 238 6.26 7.66 7.03
N VAL A 239 6.63 6.58 7.73
CA VAL A 239 6.74 5.23 7.15
C VAL A 239 5.51 4.38 7.48
N LEU A 240 4.99 3.69 6.48
CA LEU A 240 3.90 2.73 6.56
C LEU A 240 4.36 1.37 6.05
N TRP A 241 3.60 0.32 6.32
CA TRP A 241 3.78 -1.00 5.73
C TRP A 241 2.48 -1.49 5.07
N GLY A 242 2.60 -2.32 4.03
CA GLY A 242 1.47 -3.04 3.45
C GLY A 242 1.90 -4.30 2.73
N SER A 243 1.03 -5.31 2.70
CA SER A 243 1.34 -6.62 2.13
C SER A 243 1.45 -6.61 0.60
N ASP A 244 0.73 -5.69 -0.05
CA ASP A 244 0.41 -5.73 -1.49
C ASP A 244 -0.41 -6.98 -1.88
N TRP A 245 -1.04 -7.67 -0.92
CA TRP A 245 -1.89 -8.83 -1.17
C TRP A 245 -3.04 -8.44 -2.12
N PRO A 246 -3.42 -9.27 -3.11
CA PRO A 246 -2.98 -10.64 -3.38
C PRO A 246 -1.79 -10.71 -4.33
N HIS A 247 -0.90 -9.72 -4.32
CA HIS A 247 0.30 -9.63 -5.14
C HIS A 247 -0.05 -9.73 -6.63
N ALA A 248 -0.82 -8.77 -7.14
CA ALA A 248 -1.49 -8.86 -8.44
C ALA A 248 -0.56 -9.29 -9.60
N THR A 249 0.70 -8.85 -9.60
CA THR A 249 1.70 -9.27 -10.59
C THR A 249 2.10 -10.74 -10.43
N ALA A 250 2.31 -11.22 -9.20
CA ALA A 250 2.64 -12.62 -8.94
C ALA A 250 1.43 -13.54 -9.20
N SER A 251 0.24 -13.12 -8.78
CA SER A 251 -1.03 -13.81 -9.06
C SER A 251 -1.36 -13.89 -10.55
N ALA A 252 -0.88 -12.93 -11.35
CA ALA A 252 -0.95 -12.96 -12.81
C ALA A 252 0.21 -13.75 -13.47
N GLY A 253 1.08 -14.40 -12.70
CA GLY A 253 2.17 -15.22 -13.21
C GLY A 253 3.40 -14.45 -13.71
N VAL A 254 3.51 -13.15 -13.43
CA VAL A 254 4.63 -12.30 -13.91
C VAL A 254 5.92 -12.54 -13.11
N GLN A 255 5.79 -13.00 -11.86
CA GLN A 255 6.89 -13.23 -10.93
C GLN A 255 6.49 -14.21 -9.82
N PRO A 256 7.43 -14.71 -9.02
CA PRO A 256 7.12 -15.60 -7.90
C PRO A 256 6.18 -14.96 -6.87
N MET A 257 5.34 -15.80 -6.26
CA MET A 257 4.50 -15.42 -5.12
C MET A 257 5.38 -15.17 -3.89
N PRO A 258 5.29 -14.02 -3.21
CA PRO A 258 6.02 -13.78 -1.96
C PRO A 258 5.44 -14.59 -0.79
N ASP A 259 6.23 -14.74 0.28
CA ASP A 259 5.77 -15.23 1.57
C ASP A 259 5.50 -14.03 2.49
N ASP A 260 4.25 -13.80 2.88
CA ASP A 260 3.88 -12.65 3.72
C ASP A 260 4.39 -12.75 5.15
N ALA A 261 4.59 -13.97 5.69
CA ALA A 261 5.22 -14.12 6.99
C ALA A 261 6.67 -13.58 6.94
N ARG A 262 7.36 -13.85 5.84
CA ARG A 262 8.69 -13.30 5.59
C ARG A 262 8.67 -11.79 5.36
N GLN A 263 7.65 -11.23 4.71
CA GLN A 263 7.50 -9.77 4.61
C GLN A 263 7.44 -9.11 5.99
N ILE A 264 6.73 -9.71 6.96
CA ILE A 264 6.65 -9.24 8.34
C ILE A 264 7.99 -9.35 9.07
N ASP A 265 8.67 -10.50 8.95
CA ASP A 265 9.99 -10.70 9.56
C ASP A 265 11.01 -9.68 9.03
N ARG A 266 11.02 -9.44 7.71
CA ARG A 266 11.92 -8.45 7.09
C ARG A 266 11.61 -7.03 7.54
N LEU A 267 10.33 -6.66 7.64
CA LEU A 267 9.94 -5.38 8.22
C LEU A 267 10.44 -5.24 9.66
N HIS A 268 10.31 -6.30 10.46
CA HIS A 268 10.79 -6.31 11.84
C HIS A 268 12.29 -6.08 11.92
N ASP A 269 13.07 -6.77 11.08
CA ASP A 269 14.52 -6.59 10.99
C ASP A 269 14.89 -5.14 10.61
N TRP A 270 14.24 -4.57 9.60
CA TRP A 270 14.49 -3.18 9.19
C TRP A 270 14.20 -2.18 10.31
N MET A 271 13.11 -2.38 11.04
CA MET A 271 12.73 -1.54 12.18
C MET A 271 13.74 -1.66 13.33
N GLN A 272 14.18 -2.88 13.65
CA GLN A 272 15.23 -3.10 14.66
C GLN A 272 16.54 -2.41 14.26
N GLN A 273 17.01 -2.61 13.03
CA GLN A 273 18.25 -2.00 12.52
C GLN A 273 18.19 -0.46 12.51
N ALA A 274 17.01 0.11 12.26
CA ALA A 274 16.80 1.55 12.28
C ALA A 274 16.49 2.12 13.68
N GLY A 275 16.32 1.29 14.71
CA GLY A 275 15.93 1.73 16.05
C GLY A 275 14.50 2.27 16.14
N VAL A 276 13.60 1.84 15.24
CA VAL A 276 12.21 2.30 15.16
C VAL A 276 11.28 1.27 15.81
N PRO A 277 10.42 1.65 16.76
CA PRO A 277 9.51 0.70 17.38
C PRO A 277 8.41 0.24 16.40
N PRO A 278 8.03 -1.05 16.37
CA PRO A 278 6.98 -1.57 15.49
C PRO A 278 5.66 -0.79 15.55
N ARG A 279 5.28 -0.34 16.76
CA ARG A 279 4.08 0.45 16.98
C ARG A 279 4.04 1.73 16.12
N ARG A 280 5.19 2.38 15.90
CA ARG A 280 5.26 3.61 15.10
C ARG A 280 4.76 3.36 13.68
N VAL A 281 5.33 2.36 13.00
CA VAL A 281 5.06 2.07 11.58
C VAL A 281 3.72 1.35 11.39
N LEU A 282 3.35 0.45 12.29
CA LEU A 282 2.20 -0.43 12.12
C LEU A 282 0.92 0.09 12.78
N VAL A 283 0.99 1.03 13.73
CA VAL A 283 -0.18 1.49 14.50
C VAL A 283 -0.33 3.00 14.44
N ASP A 284 0.65 3.74 14.95
CA ASP A 284 0.52 5.19 15.14
C ASP A 284 0.46 5.94 13.80
N ASN A 285 1.34 5.59 12.86
CA ASN A 285 1.40 6.20 11.53
C ASN A 285 0.12 5.91 10.70
N PRO A 286 -0.34 4.65 10.56
CA PRO A 286 -1.61 4.36 9.89
C PRO A 286 -2.80 5.02 10.57
N GLN A 287 -2.81 5.10 11.90
CA GLN A 287 -3.87 5.78 12.64
C GLN A 287 -3.93 7.27 12.30
N ALA A 288 -2.78 7.94 12.24
CA ALA A 288 -2.69 9.35 11.89
C ALA A 288 -3.14 9.64 10.44
N LEU A 289 -2.68 8.84 9.48
CA LEU A 289 -2.98 9.06 8.06
C LEU A 289 -4.42 8.67 7.68
N TYR A 290 -4.90 7.52 8.17
CA TYR A 290 -6.19 6.95 7.74
C TYR A 290 -7.33 7.21 8.75
N GLY A 291 -7.07 7.91 9.85
CA GLY A 291 -8.09 8.28 10.84
C GLY A 291 -8.76 7.07 11.48
N PHE A 292 -7.97 6.06 11.88
CA PHE A 292 -8.48 4.98 12.71
C PHE A 292 -8.77 5.51 14.13
N SER A 293 -9.77 4.94 14.81
CA SER A 293 -10.01 5.26 16.21
C SER A 293 -8.80 4.85 17.07
N PRO A 294 -8.48 5.55 18.16
CA PRO A 294 -7.50 5.08 19.13
C PRO A 294 -7.86 3.68 19.64
N LEU A 295 -6.84 2.86 19.93
CA LEU A 295 -6.98 1.54 20.55
C LEU A 295 -7.35 1.63 22.03
#